data_AF-A0A3A5VBT9-F1
#
_entry.id   AF-A0A3A5VBT9-F1
#
_cell.length_a   1.000
_cell.length_b   1.000
_cell.length_c   1.000
_cell.angle_alpha   90.00
_cell.angle_beta   90.00
_cell.angle_gamma   90.00
#
_symmetry.space_group_name_H-M   'P 1'
#
loop_
_entity.id
_entity.type
_entity.pdbx_description
1 polymer ?
#
loop_
_entity_poly.entity_id
_entity_poly.type
_entity_poly.pdbx_seq_one_letter_code
_entity_poly.pdbx_strand_id
1 'polypeptide(L)'
;MAEQQGALDRWFLQQDIIDQLLASGEERQDAEQFSQRIISIAGTEEAEHQSLHDPFDRSVALVLSLVREEEIDPWDVDLSAFLDVFAQRVKVGENLDLPACGRLIRLSWEVLHQQSATLFDRIQLQDEEEAWEEDLGFGWESDYDDEAYFFTQSILEGEADEVLPTLFDGRVRRDEGRPVTLGELLSAFKDAADDAEALQQRELNRIEHQRELKEYLADVGGRMHNEDLEGDIERCWRALKTTCEEAGSSSVRLVDVMVRLKPILTSTFGDQLHDPDSEAFVASFIAGLFLTHRRMASISQEGEALDAIMIEDLWPDLNSFQEVLNEIETLMAEDSDDIEGDTTGSMHRMEAIAERARVAEEKATRRQARLDAVAEKERLVEASSESDFSDHEWLVE
;
A
#
# COMPACT_ATOMS: atom_id res chain seq x y z
N MET A 1 -43.29 11.84 24.97
CA MET A 1 -43.06 10.61 24.17
C MET A 1 -42.07 10.89 23.05
N ALA A 2 -42.39 11.72 22.05
CA ALA A 2 -41.44 12.07 20.97
C ALA A 2 -40.16 12.78 21.45
N GLU A 3 -40.25 13.74 22.38
CA GLU A 3 -39.07 14.42 22.96
C GLU A 3 -38.18 13.48 23.82
N GLN A 4 -38.76 12.44 24.41
CA GLN A 4 -38.00 11.45 25.20
C GLN A 4 -37.29 10.44 24.30
N GLN A 5 -37.88 10.09 23.15
CA GLN A 5 -37.22 9.26 22.15
C GLN A 5 -36.03 9.99 21.52
N GLY A 6 -36.21 11.24 21.06
CA GLY A 6 -35.09 12.02 20.49
C GLY A 6 -33.95 12.32 21.48
N ALA A 7 -34.22 12.40 22.79
CA ALA A 7 -33.18 12.54 23.81
C ALA A 7 -32.42 11.22 24.08
N LEU A 8 -33.12 10.08 24.02
CA LEU A 8 -32.51 8.76 24.12
C LEU A 8 -31.65 8.47 22.89
N ASP A 9 -32.14 8.80 21.69
CA ASP A 9 -31.42 8.61 20.42
C ASP A 9 -30.11 9.42 20.37
N ARG A 10 -30.11 10.66 20.89
CA ARG A 10 -28.90 11.48 21.03
C ARG A 10 -27.88 10.88 22.00
N TRP A 11 -28.35 10.34 23.13
CA TRP A 11 -27.48 9.70 24.11
C TRP A 11 -26.88 8.40 23.59
N PHE A 12 -27.67 7.59 22.87
CA PHE A 12 -27.19 6.36 22.25
C PHE A 12 -26.18 6.63 21.13
N LEU A 13 -26.42 7.63 20.27
CA LEU A 13 -25.45 8.07 19.26
C LEU A 13 -24.15 8.57 19.92
N GLN A 14 -24.26 9.34 21.01
CA GLN A 14 -23.10 9.82 21.76
C GLN A 14 -22.23 8.69 22.27
N GLN A 15 -22.88 7.69 22.90
CA GLN A 15 -22.21 6.54 23.48
C GLN A 15 -21.58 5.66 22.41
N ASP A 16 -22.28 5.43 21.30
CA ASP A 16 -21.77 4.64 20.16
C ASP A 16 -20.52 5.30 19.55
N ILE A 17 -20.53 6.61 19.30
CA ILE A 17 -19.35 7.34 18.80
C ILE A 17 -18.16 7.21 19.77
N ILE A 18 -18.40 7.35 21.08
CA ILE A 18 -17.33 7.21 22.07
C ILE A 18 -16.77 5.78 22.08
N ASP A 19 -17.65 4.78 22.03
CA ASP A 19 -17.23 3.38 22.04
C ASP A 19 -16.45 3.00 20.78
N GLN A 20 -16.83 3.54 19.60
CA GLN A 20 -16.07 3.35 18.35
C GLN A 20 -14.69 4.03 18.39
N LEU A 21 -14.60 5.28 18.85
CA LEU A 21 -13.31 6.00 18.93
C LEU A 21 -12.36 5.39 19.97
N LEU A 22 -12.90 4.87 21.07
CA LEU A 22 -12.09 4.11 22.03
C LEU A 22 -11.60 2.78 21.43
N ALA A 23 -12.38 2.15 20.55
CA ALA A 23 -11.98 0.94 19.85
C ALA A 23 -10.92 1.20 18.76
N SER A 24 -10.94 2.36 18.10
CA SER A 24 -9.90 2.79 17.15
C SER A 24 -8.59 3.20 17.84
N GLY A 25 -8.61 3.40 19.17
CA GLY A 25 -7.44 3.66 19.99
C GLY A 25 -7.23 5.12 20.38
N GLU A 26 -8.27 5.96 20.25
CA GLU A 26 -8.19 7.37 20.64
C GLU A 26 -8.16 7.59 22.16
N GLU A 27 -7.62 8.74 22.57
CA GLU A 27 -7.72 9.18 23.95
C GLU A 27 -9.16 9.51 24.30
N ARG A 28 -9.60 9.03 25.48
CA ARG A 28 -10.96 9.26 25.98
C ARG A 28 -11.37 10.74 26.00
N GLN A 29 -10.43 11.65 26.28
CA GLN A 29 -10.71 13.08 26.33
C GLN A 29 -11.07 13.63 24.94
N ASP A 30 -10.42 13.12 23.89
CA ASP A 30 -10.65 13.56 22.51
C ASP A 30 -11.95 12.97 21.96
N ALA A 31 -12.22 11.69 22.26
CA ALA A 31 -13.50 11.06 21.93
C ALA A 31 -14.70 11.77 22.58
N GLU A 32 -14.58 12.19 23.85
CA GLU A 32 -15.62 12.95 24.55
C GLU A 32 -15.82 14.35 23.94
N GLN A 33 -14.74 15.04 23.56
CA GLN A 33 -14.80 16.35 22.91
C GLN A 33 -15.45 16.27 21.52
N PHE A 34 -15.03 15.29 20.73
CA PHE A 34 -15.58 15.04 19.40
C PHE A 34 -17.07 14.72 19.47
N SER A 35 -17.46 13.81 20.37
CA SER A 35 -18.86 13.43 20.56
C SER A 35 -19.73 14.63 20.98
N GLN A 36 -19.23 15.50 21.86
CA GLN A 36 -19.91 16.75 22.22
C GLN A 36 -20.04 17.72 21.03
N ARG A 37 -19.00 17.83 20.20
CA ARG A 37 -19.00 18.62 18.95
C ARG A 37 -20.09 18.11 18.00
N ILE A 38 -20.20 16.80 17.79
CA ILE A 38 -21.24 16.20 16.94
C ILE A 38 -22.65 16.46 17.48
N ILE A 39 -22.88 16.29 18.79
CA ILE A 39 -24.19 16.58 19.37
C ILE A 39 -24.58 18.06 19.18
N SER A 40 -23.61 18.97 19.30
CA SER A 40 -23.87 20.39 19.10
C SER A 40 -24.34 20.68 17.67
N ILE A 41 -23.73 20.02 16.68
CA ILE A 41 -24.08 20.12 15.25
C ILE A 41 -25.41 19.42 14.95
N ALA A 42 -25.67 18.26 15.54
CA ALA A 42 -26.96 17.57 15.43
C ALA A 42 -28.12 18.37 16.07
N GLY A 43 -27.78 19.26 17.01
CA GLY A 43 -28.71 20.16 17.68
C GLY A 43 -29.09 21.41 16.88
N THR A 44 -28.25 21.85 15.94
CA THR A 44 -28.52 23.02 15.08
C THR A 44 -29.55 22.70 13.99
N GLU A 45 -30.42 23.66 13.66
CA GLU A 45 -31.46 23.48 12.64
C GLU A 45 -30.86 23.43 11.23
N GLU A 46 -31.57 22.76 10.32
CA GLU A 46 -31.13 22.44 8.95
C GLU A 46 -30.66 23.67 8.14
N ALA A 47 -31.29 24.82 8.38
CA ALA A 47 -30.97 26.10 7.76
C ALA A 47 -29.66 26.75 8.26
N GLU A 48 -29.15 26.31 9.41
CA GLU A 48 -27.94 26.85 10.04
C GLU A 48 -26.67 26.06 9.65
N HIS A 49 -26.80 24.85 9.10
CA HIS A 49 -25.64 24.04 8.68
C HIS A 49 -24.82 24.71 7.56
N GLN A 50 -25.45 25.53 6.71
CA GLN A 50 -24.72 26.33 5.71
C GLN A 50 -23.93 27.50 6.33
N SER A 51 -24.25 27.89 7.57
CA SER A 51 -23.58 28.97 8.29
C SER A 51 -22.37 28.51 9.12
N LEU A 52 -22.13 27.20 9.20
CA LEU A 52 -20.96 26.64 9.86
C LEU A 52 -19.68 27.11 9.15
N HIS A 53 -18.75 27.65 9.94
CA HIS A 53 -17.50 28.22 9.42
C HIS A 53 -16.49 27.13 9.02
N ASP A 54 -16.41 26.05 9.80
CA ASP A 54 -15.46 24.96 9.58
C ASP A 54 -15.91 24.05 8.42
N PRO A 55 -15.07 23.83 7.38
CA PRO A 55 -15.31 22.82 6.36
C PRO A 55 -15.62 21.42 6.91
N PHE A 56 -14.98 21.01 8.01
CA PHE A 56 -15.19 19.70 8.63
C PHE A 56 -16.59 19.57 9.22
N ASP A 57 -17.03 20.56 10.00
CA ASP A 57 -18.37 20.56 10.61
C ASP A 57 -19.48 20.57 9.56
N ARG A 58 -19.24 21.25 8.42
CA ARG A 58 -20.16 21.22 7.27
C ARG A 58 -20.30 19.83 6.67
N SER A 59 -19.21 19.09 6.52
CA SER A 59 -19.27 17.71 6.04
C SER A 59 -19.95 16.76 7.02
N VAL A 60 -19.75 16.92 8.34
CA VAL A 60 -20.50 16.12 9.32
C VAL A 60 -21.99 16.47 9.30
N ALA A 61 -22.32 17.75 9.22
CA ALA A 61 -23.70 18.20 9.08
C ALA A 61 -24.37 17.62 7.82
N LEU A 62 -23.61 17.47 6.73
CA LEU A 62 -24.10 16.84 5.50
C LEU A 62 -24.42 15.34 5.71
N VAL A 63 -23.56 14.60 6.41
CA VAL A 63 -23.82 13.20 6.75
C VAL A 63 -25.06 13.07 7.63
N LEU A 64 -25.21 13.93 8.64
CA LEU A 64 -26.37 13.95 9.53
C LEU A 64 -27.67 14.33 8.79
N SER A 65 -27.61 15.26 7.83
CA SER A 65 -28.78 15.64 7.04
C SER A 65 -29.21 14.54 6.08
N LEU A 66 -28.24 13.82 5.48
CA LEU A 66 -28.51 12.68 4.62
C LEU A 66 -29.28 11.58 5.35
N VAL A 67 -28.81 11.19 6.55
CA VAL A 67 -29.46 10.14 7.33
C VAL A 67 -30.89 10.55 7.73
N ARG A 68 -31.11 11.84 8.01
CA ARG A 68 -32.44 12.35 8.36
C ARG A 68 -33.39 12.47 7.17
N GLU A 69 -32.90 12.90 6.01
CA GLU A 69 -33.74 13.17 4.82
C GLU A 69 -34.09 11.91 4.03
N GLU A 70 -33.18 10.93 3.97
CA GLU A 70 -33.38 9.69 3.20
C GLU A 70 -33.96 8.54 4.05
N GLU A 71 -34.36 8.81 5.30
CA GLU A 71 -34.88 7.81 6.25
C GLU A 71 -33.94 6.58 6.40
N ILE A 72 -32.62 6.82 6.31
CA ILE A 72 -31.61 5.78 6.51
C ILE A 72 -31.61 5.38 7.99
N ASP A 73 -31.61 4.08 8.27
CA ASP A 73 -31.51 3.58 9.64
C ASP A 73 -30.11 3.93 10.23
N PRO A 74 -30.03 4.69 11.34
CA PRO A 74 -28.75 5.01 11.97
C PRO A 74 -27.98 3.78 12.49
N TRP A 75 -28.65 2.65 12.68
CA TRP A 75 -28.08 1.42 13.23
C TRP A 75 -27.70 0.39 12.17
N ASP A 76 -28.22 0.55 10.95
CA ASP A 76 -27.94 -0.32 9.81
C ASP A 76 -27.92 0.51 8.52
N VAL A 77 -26.77 1.14 8.27
CA VAL A 77 -26.58 2.03 7.13
C VAL A 77 -26.20 1.22 5.90
N ASP A 78 -27.05 1.27 4.86
CA ASP A 78 -26.67 0.81 3.52
C ASP A 78 -25.62 1.75 2.93
N LEU A 79 -24.36 1.32 2.98
CA LEU A 79 -23.20 2.05 2.46
C LEU A 79 -23.34 2.36 0.96
N SER A 80 -24.00 1.50 0.18
CA SER A 80 -24.11 1.68 -1.27
C SER A 80 -25.04 2.84 -1.61
N ALA A 81 -26.25 2.84 -1.05
CA ALA A 81 -27.20 3.92 -1.16
C ALA A 81 -26.65 5.23 -0.57
N PHE A 82 -26.03 5.15 0.61
CA PHE A 82 -25.41 6.31 1.26
C PHE A 82 -24.33 6.96 0.37
N LEU A 83 -23.40 6.18 -0.20
CA LEU A 83 -22.32 6.71 -1.02
C LEU A 83 -22.81 7.40 -2.30
N ASP A 84 -23.84 6.86 -2.94
CA ASP A 84 -24.39 7.45 -4.16
C ASP A 84 -24.95 8.85 -3.90
N VAL A 85 -25.69 9.01 -2.81
CA VAL A 85 -26.31 10.29 -2.44
C VAL A 85 -25.28 11.24 -1.83
N PHE A 86 -24.38 10.74 -0.99
CA PHE A 86 -23.27 11.51 -0.44
C PHE A 86 -22.38 12.08 -1.54
N ALA A 87 -21.96 11.27 -2.51
CA ALA A 87 -21.13 11.72 -3.63
C ALA A 87 -21.84 12.73 -4.53
N GLN A 88 -23.17 12.64 -4.69
CA GLN A 88 -23.94 13.65 -5.42
C GLN A 88 -23.98 14.98 -4.65
N ARG A 89 -24.21 14.96 -3.33
CA ARG A 89 -24.25 16.18 -2.52
C ARG A 89 -22.88 16.83 -2.37
N VAL A 90 -21.80 16.06 -2.24
CA VAL A 90 -20.43 16.59 -2.20
C VAL A 90 -20.07 17.35 -3.48
N LYS A 91 -20.60 16.95 -4.64
CA LYS A 91 -20.39 17.67 -5.91
C LYS A 91 -21.12 19.01 -5.98
N VAL A 92 -22.23 19.16 -5.26
CA VAL A 92 -23.07 20.37 -5.27
C VAL A 92 -22.70 21.31 -4.11
N GLY A 93 -22.20 20.77 -3.01
CA GLY A 93 -21.83 21.53 -1.82
C GLY A 93 -20.58 22.41 -2.05
N GLU A 94 -20.62 23.62 -1.50
CA GLU A 94 -19.48 24.54 -1.47
C GLU A 94 -18.80 24.53 -0.09
N ASN A 95 -17.49 24.73 -0.06
CA ASN A 95 -16.66 24.81 1.17
C ASN A 95 -16.69 23.56 2.08
N LEU A 96 -16.80 22.37 1.49
CA LEU A 96 -16.64 21.10 2.20
C LEU A 96 -15.15 20.71 2.28
N ASP A 97 -14.79 19.90 3.27
CA ASP A 97 -13.49 19.24 3.32
C ASP A 97 -13.42 18.12 2.27
N LEU A 98 -13.05 18.48 1.04
CA LEU A 98 -12.94 17.54 -0.08
C LEU A 98 -11.91 16.42 0.18
N PRO A 99 -10.72 16.69 0.76
CA PRO A 99 -9.80 15.64 1.19
C PRO A 99 -10.42 14.61 2.15
N ALA A 100 -11.08 15.05 3.22
CA ALA A 100 -11.71 14.13 4.17
C ALA A 100 -12.88 13.37 3.55
N CYS A 101 -13.76 14.05 2.80
CA CYS A 101 -14.88 13.43 2.08
C CYS A 101 -14.40 12.38 1.07
N GLY A 102 -13.34 12.68 0.31
CA GLY A 102 -12.75 11.74 -0.65
C GLY A 102 -12.17 10.50 0.03
N ARG A 103 -11.55 10.67 1.21
CA ARG A 103 -11.03 9.56 2.00
C ARG A 103 -12.15 8.73 2.62
N LEU A 104 -13.24 9.33 3.09
CA LEU A 104 -14.42 8.59 3.54
C LEU A 104 -14.99 7.74 2.40
N ILE A 105 -15.14 8.29 1.20
CA ILE A 105 -15.63 7.53 0.03
C ILE A 105 -14.72 6.33 -0.23
N ARG A 106 -13.39 6.51 -0.13
CA ARG A 106 -12.43 5.41 -0.28
C ARG A 106 -12.59 4.35 0.81
N LEU A 107 -12.71 4.74 2.07
CA LEU A 107 -12.87 3.82 3.21
C LEU A 107 -14.16 3.01 3.08
N SER A 108 -15.28 3.67 2.77
CA SER A 108 -16.56 3.00 2.54
C SER A 108 -16.49 2.03 1.35
N TRP A 109 -15.76 2.39 0.27
CA TRP A 109 -15.52 1.48 -0.84
C TRP A 109 -14.66 0.27 -0.42
N GLU A 110 -13.63 0.45 0.40
CA GLU A 110 -12.80 -0.65 0.92
C GLU A 110 -13.62 -1.63 1.75
N VAL A 111 -14.52 -1.13 2.60
CA VAL A 111 -15.44 -1.97 3.38
C VAL A 111 -16.38 -2.75 2.45
N LEU A 112 -17.02 -2.08 1.49
CA LEU A 112 -17.88 -2.73 0.50
C LEU A 112 -17.11 -3.77 -0.34
N HIS A 113 -15.88 -3.45 -0.73
CA HIS A 113 -15.03 -4.36 -1.48
C HIS A 113 -14.69 -5.60 -0.64
N GLN A 114 -14.29 -5.41 0.62
CA GLN A 114 -14.00 -6.50 1.54
C GLN A 114 -15.25 -7.37 1.79
N GLN A 115 -16.42 -6.77 2.00
CA GLN A 115 -17.68 -7.48 2.12
C GLN A 115 -17.94 -8.33 0.87
N SER A 116 -17.79 -7.75 -0.33
CA SER A 116 -17.97 -8.50 -1.58
C SER A 116 -16.94 -9.63 -1.79
N ALA A 117 -15.68 -9.42 -1.38
CA ALA A 117 -14.64 -10.44 -1.44
C ALA A 117 -14.97 -11.61 -0.50
N THR A 118 -15.40 -11.33 0.73
CA THR A 118 -15.83 -12.39 1.66
C THR A 118 -17.08 -13.14 1.19
N LEU A 119 -17.99 -12.46 0.49
CA LEU A 119 -19.13 -13.10 -0.15
C LEU A 119 -18.67 -14.01 -1.30
N PHE A 120 -17.70 -13.56 -2.11
CA PHE A 120 -17.15 -14.33 -3.21
C PHE A 120 -16.42 -15.60 -2.72
N ASP A 121 -15.56 -15.48 -1.70
CA ASP A 121 -14.85 -16.62 -1.11
C ASP A 121 -15.84 -17.67 -0.55
N ARG A 122 -16.95 -17.20 0.04
CA ARG A 122 -18.03 -18.07 0.53
C ARG A 122 -18.71 -18.84 -0.60
N ILE A 123 -18.97 -18.18 -1.73
CA ILE A 123 -19.59 -18.82 -2.90
C ILE A 123 -18.63 -19.85 -3.50
N GLN A 124 -17.33 -19.54 -3.62
CA GLN A 124 -16.34 -20.48 -4.14
C GLN A 124 -16.18 -21.73 -3.27
N LEU A 125 -16.16 -21.59 -1.94
CA LEU A 125 -16.13 -22.75 -1.02
C LEU A 125 -17.35 -23.65 -1.16
N GLN A 126 -18.52 -23.07 -1.49
CA GLN A 126 -19.73 -23.85 -1.74
C GLN A 126 -19.65 -24.64 -3.05
N ASP A 127 -19.11 -24.06 -4.12
CA ASP A 127 -18.91 -24.74 -5.41
C ASP A 127 -17.87 -25.88 -5.29
N GLU A 128 -16.86 -25.73 -4.42
CA GLU A 128 -15.88 -26.79 -4.16
C GLU A 128 -16.51 -27.96 -3.38
N GLU A 129 -17.35 -27.73 -2.35
CA GLU A 129 -18.04 -28.80 -1.62
C GLU A 129 -18.95 -29.66 -2.53
N GLU A 130 -19.63 -29.07 -3.52
CA GLU A 130 -20.44 -29.82 -4.50
C GLU A 130 -19.57 -30.69 -5.44
N ALA A 131 -18.28 -30.38 -5.61
CA ALA A 131 -17.37 -31.17 -6.45
C ALA A 131 -16.74 -32.39 -5.74
N TRP A 132 -16.83 -32.48 -4.40
CA TRP A 132 -16.30 -33.64 -3.64
C TRP A 132 -17.19 -34.89 -3.68
N GLU A 133 -18.37 -34.82 -4.31
CA GLU A 133 -19.27 -35.99 -4.45
C GLU A 133 -19.08 -36.81 -5.74
N GLU A 134 -18.32 -36.33 -6.74
CA GLU A 134 -18.24 -37.03 -8.03
C GLU A 134 -17.12 -38.08 -8.15
N ASP A 135 -16.11 -38.10 -7.24
CA ASP A 135 -14.95 -39.02 -7.32
C ASP A 135 -14.95 -40.18 -6.29
N LEU A 136 -15.95 -40.29 -5.42
CA LEU A 136 -16.15 -41.48 -4.58
C LEU A 136 -17.03 -42.51 -5.30
N GLY A 137 -16.48 -43.06 -6.38
CA GLY A 137 -17.01 -44.23 -7.08
C GLY A 137 -16.95 -45.51 -6.23
N PHE A 138 -17.72 -45.59 -5.14
CA PHE A 138 -17.90 -46.82 -4.37
C PHE A 138 -19.25 -46.88 -3.65
N GLY A 139 -20.26 -47.49 -4.30
CA GLY A 139 -21.35 -48.14 -3.57
C GLY A 139 -22.75 -47.51 -3.57
N TRP A 140 -23.28 -47.07 -4.72
CA TRP A 140 -24.72 -46.76 -4.89
C TRP A 140 -25.67 -47.99 -4.78
N GLU A 141 -25.25 -49.05 -4.08
CA GLU A 141 -26.05 -50.26 -3.87
C GLU A 141 -25.89 -50.89 -2.47
N SER A 142 -24.99 -50.39 -1.60
CA SER A 142 -24.70 -51.10 -0.34
C SER A 142 -25.48 -50.62 0.87
N ASP A 143 -25.69 -49.32 1.03
CA ASP A 143 -26.16 -48.79 2.30
C ASP A 143 -27.54 -48.18 2.08
N TYR A 144 -28.58 -49.01 2.18
CA TYR A 144 -29.90 -48.49 2.52
C TYR A 144 -29.75 -47.81 3.87
N ASP A 145 -29.65 -46.48 3.84
CA ASP A 145 -29.67 -45.69 5.05
C ASP A 145 -31.08 -45.82 5.65
N ASP A 146 -31.20 -46.69 6.64
CA ASP A 146 -32.45 -46.94 7.36
C ASP A 146 -33.01 -45.60 7.89
N GLU A 147 -32.15 -44.66 8.29
CA GLU A 147 -32.55 -43.31 8.72
C GLU A 147 -33.22 -42.52 7.58
N ALA A 148 -32.68 -42.57 6.35
CA ALA A 148 -33.28 -41.91 5.18
C ALA A 148 -34.61 -42.56 4.76
N TYR A 149 -34.72 -43.88 4.89
CA TYR A 149 -35.98 -44.59 4.66
C TYR A 149 -37.04 -44.21 5.71
N PHE A 150 -36.68 -44.17 6.99
CA PHE A 150 -37.57 -43.72 8.06
C PHE A 150 -38.00 -42.26 7.88
N PHE A 151 -37.07 -41.39 7.46
CA PHE A 151 -37.38 -40.00 7.18
C PHE A 151 -38.40 -39.87 6.04
N THR A 152 -38.13 -40.45 4.88
CA THR A 152 -39.05 -40.38 3.73
C THR A 152 -40.42 -41.00 4.02
N GLN A 153 -40.46 -42.11 4.76
CA GLN A 153 -41.70 -42.73 5.21
C GLN A 153 -42.47 -41.83 6.18
N SER A 154 -41.81 -41.18 7.15
CA SER A 154 -42.45 -40.24 8.10
C SER A 154 -43.05 -39.00 7.41
N ILE A 155 -42.44 -38.57 6.29
CA ILE A 155 -42.93 -37.48 5.45
C ILE A 155 -44.16 -37.94 4.65
N LEU A 156 -44.12 -39.15 4.07
CA LEU A 156 -45.23 -39.75 3.31
C LEU A 156 -46.45 -40.07 4.19
N GLU A 157 -46.22 -40.46 5.45
CA GLU A 157 -47.26 -40.76 6.43
C GLU A 157 -47.79 -39.50 7.14
N GLY A 158 -47.15 -38.34 6.92
CA GLY A 158 -47.58 -37.04 7.45
C GLY A 158 -47.22 -36.80 8.91
N GLU A 159 -46.37 -37.64 9.50
CA GLU A 159 -45.94 -37.52 10.91
C GLU A 159 -44.90 -36.39 11.10
N ALA A 160 -44.22 -36.00 10.02
CA ALA A 160 -43.22 -34.92 10.01
C ALA A 160 -43.77 -33.52 9.61
N ASP A 161 -45.09 -33.36 9.44
CA ASP A 161 -45.72 -32.13 8.92
C ASP A 161 -45.53 -30.91 9.85
N GLU A 162 -45.33 -31.14 11.15
CA GLU A 162 -45.02 -30.08 12.13
C GLU A 162 -43.55 -29.61 12.08
N VAL A 163 -42.63 -30.47 11.64
CA VAL A 163 -41.17 -30.21 11.62
C VAL A 163 -40.71 -29.74 10.24
N LEU A 164 -41.41 -30.15 9.18
CA LEU A 164 -41.13 -29.78 7.79
C LEU A 164 -40.97 -28.27 7.53
N PRO A 165 -41.83 -27.37 8.06
CA PRO A 165 -41.67 -25.93 7.87
C PRO A 165 -40.36 -25.40 8.46
N THR A 166 -39.91 -25.98 9.58
CA THR A 166 -38.66 -25.60 10.26
C THR A 166 -37.42 -26.32 9.71
N LEU A 167 -37.59 -27.42 8.97
CA LEU A 167 -36.49 -28.20 8.40
C LEU A 167 -35.84 -27.47 7.22
N PHE A 168 -36.63 -26.71 6.46
CA PHE A 168 -36.13 -25.80 5.41
C PHE A 168 -35.67 -24.43 5.95
N ASP A 169 -35.91 -24.15 7.23
CA ASP A 169 -35.33 -23.00 7.94
C ASP A 169 -33.84 -23.22 8.25
N GLY A 170 -33.35 -24.45 8.00
CA GLY A 170 -31.96 -24.91 8.14
C GLY A 170 -30.96 -24.41 7.10
N ARG A 171 -31.23 -23.28 6.43
CA ARG A 171 -30.16 -22.42 5.95
C ARG A 171 -30.36 -21.07 6.62
N VAL A 172 -29.99 -21.02 7.90
CA VAL A 172 -29.54 -19.79 8.54
C VAL A 172 -28.48 -19.21 7.61
N ARG A 173 -28.91 -18.33 6.71
CA ARG A 173 -28.01 -17.33 6.16
C ARG A 173 -27.48 -16.66 7.40
N ARG A 174 -26.22 -16.92 7.75
CA ARG A 174 -25.57 -16.08 8.75
C ARG A 174 -25.72 -14.68 8.20
N ASP A 175 -26.36 -13.82 8.99
CA ASP A 175 -26.58 -12.44 8.64
C ASP A 175 -25.27 -11.89 8.07
N GLU A 176 -25.43 -11.08 7.03
CA GLU A 176 -24.37 -10.27 6.47
C GLU A 176 -23.58 -9.61 7.63
N GLY A 177 -22.27 -9.37 7.44
CA GLY A 177 -21.40 -8.91 8.53
C GLY A 177 -21.99 -7.76 9.33
N ARG A 178 -21.53 -7.55 10.58
CA ARG A 178 -22.06 -6.54 11.52
C ARG A 178 -22.49 -5.26 10.76
N PRO A 179 -23.76 -4.83 10.91
CA PRO A 179 -24.27 -3.67 10.19
C PRO A 179 -23.44 -2.44 10.55
N VAL A 180 -23.18 -1.60 9.54
CA VAL A 180 -22.39 -0.37 9.73
C VAL A 180 -23.29 0.67 10.38
N THR A 181 -22.85 1.19 11.51
CA THR A 181 -23.59 2.18 12.30
C THR A 181 -23.22 3.60 11.88
N LEU A 182 -24.09 4.57 12.15
CA LEU A 182 -23.79 5.99 11.98
C LEU A 182 -22.59 6.44 12.83
N GLY A 183 -22.44 5.91 14.05
CA GLY A 183 -21.28 6.22 14.88
C GLY A 183 -19.97 5.74 14.26
N GLU A 184 -19.98 4.57 13.62
CA GLU A 184 -18.83 4.05 12.87
C GLU A 184 -18.50 4.89 11.64
N LEU A 185 -19.51 5.39 10.90
CA LEU A 185 -19.30 6.34 9.80
C LEU A 185 -18.70 7.66 10.27
N LEU A 186 -19.18 8.21 11.38
CA LEU A 186 -18.67 9.47 11.94
C LEU A 186 -17.28 9.31 12.54
N SER A 187 -16.99 8.15 13.14
CA SER A 187 -15.64 7.78 13.60
C SER A 187 -14.69 7.67 12.42
N ALA A 188 -15.04 6.91 11.38
CA ALA A 188 -14.24 6.78 10.17
C ALA A 188 -14.06 8.13 9.44
N PHE A 189 -15.05 9.02 9.52
CA PHE A 189 -14.94 10.37 8.99
C PHE A 189 -13.94 11.23 9.76
N LYS A 190 -13.93 11.13 11.10
CA LYS A 190 -12.94 11.80 11.95
C LYS A 190 -11.53 11.31 11.63
N ASP A 191 -11.34 9.98 11.61
CA ASP A 191 -10.06 9.37 11.24
C ASP A 191 -9.59 9.87 9.88
N ALA A 192 -10.52 9.97 8.91
CA ALA A 192 -10.22 10.44 7.57
C ALA A 192 -9.80 11.91 7.51
N ALA A 193 -10.35 12.75 8.39
CA ALA A 193 -9.99 14.16 8.49
C ALA A 193 -8.63 14.34 9.17
N ASP A 194 -8.40 13.69 10.32
CA ASP A 194 -7.12 13.74 11.04
C ASP A 194 -5.95 13.29 10.14
N ASP A 195 -6.19 12.24 9.36
CA ASP A 195 -5.29 11.74 8.34
C ASP A 195 -5.01 12.76 7.20
N ALA A 196 -6.04 13.49 6.76
CA ALA A 196 -5.91 14.49 5.72
C ALA A 196 -5.11 15.70 6.22
N GLU A 197 -5.35 16.13 7.46
CA GLU A 197 -4.58 17.18 8.13
C GLU A 197 -3.11 16.78 8.29
N ALA A 198 -2.84 15.56 8.73
CA ALA A 198 -1.48 15.04 8.85
C ALA A 198 -0.72 15.05 7.50
N LEU A 199 -1.39 14.72 6.40
CA LEU A 199 -0.78 14.82 5.07
C LEU A 199 -0.54 16.27 4.63
N GLN A 200 -1.47 17.18 4.92
CA GLN A 200 -1.27 18.60 4.61
C GLN A 200 -0.07 19.16 5.35
N GLN A 201 0.08 18.83 6.64
CA GLN A 201 1.24 19.23 7.43
C GLN A 201 2.54 18.66 6.85
N ARG A 202 2.56 17.39 6.44
CA ARG A 202 3.73 16.78 5.79
C ARG A 202 4.08 17.47 4.48
N GLU A 203 3.08 17.85 3.68
CA GLU A 203 3.31 18.56 2.42
C GLU A 203 3.86 19.97 2.65
N LEU A 204 3.32 20.70 3.64
CA LEU A 204 3.83 22.01 4.03
C LEU A 204 5.29 21.91 4.48
N ASN A 205 5.61 20.95 5.35
CA ASN A 205 6.99 20.69 5.79
C ASN A 205 7.91 20.35 4.60
N ARG A 206 7.42 19.57 3.63
CA ARG A 206 8.18 19.24 2.41
C ARG A 206 8.47 20.48 1.57
N ILE A 207 7.48 21.35 1.38
CA ILE A 207 7.61 22.60 0.60
C ILE A 207 8.56 23.57 1.30
N GLU A 208 8.45 23.71 2.62
CA GLU A 208 9.34 24.55 3.43
C GLU A 208 10.78 24.04 3.35
N HIS A 209 10.99 22.74 3.56
CA HIS A 209 12.31 22.13 3.45
C HIS A 209 12.89 22.25 2.03
N GLN A 210 12.08 22.09 0.99
CA GLN A 210 12.49 22.31 -0.39
C GLN A 210 12.91 23.76 -0.64
N ARG A 211 12.20 24.73 -0.05
CA ARG A 211 12.54 26.16 -0.14
C ARG A 211 13.89 26.45 0.53
N GLU A 212 14.09 25.92 1.73
CA GLU A 212 15.36 26.03 2.47
C GLU A 212 16.52 25.42 1.68
N LEU A 213 16.36 24.19 1.19
CA LEU A 213 17.39 23.51 0.40
C LEU A 213 17.75 24.29 -0.87
N LYS A 214 16.76 24.88 -1.55
CA LYS A 214 16.99 25.72 -2.74
C LYS A 214 17.77 26.99 -2.42
N GLU A 215 17.51 27.59 -1.27
CA GLU A 215 18.26 28.76 -0.78
C GLU A 215 19.72 28.38 -0.49
N TYR A 216 19.95 27.27 0.21
CA TYR A 216 21.30 26.75 0.44
C TYR A 216 22.03 26.42 -0.86
N LEU A 217 21.39 25.72 -1.81
CA LEU A 217 21.99 25.37 -3.11
C LEU A 217 22.35 26.59 -3.96
N ALA A 218 21.54 27.66 -3.90
CA ALA A 218 21.84 28.90 -4.63
C ALA A 218 23.10 29.61 -4.09
N ASP A 219 23.40 29.44 -2.81
CA ASP A 219 24.54 30.07 -2.12
C ASP A 219 25.83 29.22 -2.20
N VAL A 220 25.69 27.90 -2.40
CA VAL A 220 26.83 26.95 -2.57
C VAL A 220 27.75 27.36 -3.73
N GLY A 221 27.20 27.83 -4.86
CA GLY A 221 28.00 28.24 -6.02
C GLY A 221 28.85 29.50 -5.79
N GLY A 222 28.51 30.33 -4.80
CA GLY A 222 29.28 31.52 -4.41
C GLY A 222 30.33 31.24 -3.33
N ARG A 223 30.11 30.21 -2.50
CA ARG A 223 31.00 29.79 -1.41
C ARG A 223 32.01 28.72 -1.78
N MET A 224 31.78 27.97 -2.86
CA MET A 224 32.77 27.04 -3.38
C MET A 224 33.90 27.83 -4.04
N HIS A 225 35.09 27.81 -3.41
CA HIS A 225 36.29 28.40 -4.00
C HIS A 225 36.71 27.57 -5.22
N ASN A 226 36.20 27.94 -6.39
CA ASN A 226 36.34 27.23 -7.68
C ASN A 226 37.79 26.97 -8.15
N GLU A 227 38.82 27.36 -7.38
CA GLU A 227 40.22 27.22 -7.76
C GLU A 227 40.92 25.99 -7.14
N ASP A 228 40.39 25.35 -6.07
CA ASP A 228 41.07 24.23 -5.40
C ASP A 228 40.12 23.17 -4.77
N LEU A 229 39.23 22.60 -5.59
CA LEU A 229 38.33 21.49 -5.19
C LEU A 229 39.08 20.28 -4.62
N GLU A 230 40.22 19.91 -5.22
CA GLU A 230 41.00 18.75 -4.79
C GLU A 230 41.67 18.99 -3.43
N GLY A 231 42.20 20.20 -3.19
CA GLY A 231 42.73 20.56 -1.90
C GLY A 231 41.66 20.63 -0.81
N ASP A 232 40.42 21.01 -1.13
CA ASP A 232 39.31 20.98 -0.17
C ASP A 232 38.95 19.55 0.25
N ILE A 233 38.96 18.61 -0.70
CA ILE A 233 38.76 17.18 -0.42
C ILE A 233 39.89 16.66 0.48
N GLU A 234 41.15 17.00 0.16
CA GLU A 234 42.31 16.59 0.97
C GLU A 234 42.25 17.17 2.39
N ARG A 235 41.85 18.45 2.55
CA ARG A 235 41.68 19.11 3.85
C ARG A 235 40.60 18.42 4.69
N CYS A 236 39.47 18.07 4.08
CA CYS A 236 38.39 17.35 4.74
C CYS A 236 38.80 15.92 5.12
N TRP A 237 39.52 15.22 4.25
CA TRP A 237 40.06 13.89 4.55
C TRP A 237 41.03 13.94 5.74
N ARG A 238 41.95 14.92 5.79
CA ARG A 238 42.85 15.09 6.94
C ARG A 238 42.08 15.39 8.24
N ALA A 239 41.02 16.20 8.16
CA ALA A 239 40.16 16.49 9.31
C ALA A 239 39.44 15.21 9.79
N LEU A 240 38.98 14.37 8.87
CA LEU A 240 38.39 13.07 9.18
C LEU A 240 39.41 12.14 9.85
N LYS A 241 40.62 11.98 9.29
CA LYS A 241 41.67 11.13 9.89
C LYS A 241 42.01 11.59 11.31
N THR A 242 42.19 12.90 11.50
CA THR A 242 42.52 13.46 12.82
C THR A 242 41.40 13.20 13.83
N THR A 243 40.12 13.31 13.42
CA THR A 243 39.00 13.02 14.31
C THR A 243 38.86 11.53 14.62
N CYS A 244 39.09 10.64 13.66
CA CYS A 244 39.13 9.20 13.88
C CYS A 244 40.26 8.78 14.84
N GLU A 245 41.46 9.38 14.69
CA GLU A 245 42.60 9.15 15.58
C GLU A 245 42.31 9.58 17.03
N GLU A 246 41.65 10.72 17.22
CA GLU A 246 41.28 11.23 18.54
C GLU A 246 40.15 10.42 19.19
N ALA A 247 39.18 9.95 18.41
CA ALA A 247 38.09 9.12 18.88
C ALA A 247 38.51 7.66 19.12
N GLY A 248 39.60 7.21 18.50
CA GLY A 248 40.07 5.81 18.55
C GLY A 248 39.12 4.84 17.84
N SER A 249 38.31 5.33 16.90
CA SER A 249 37.31 4.57 16.15
C SER A 249 37.37 4.95 14.66
N SER A 250 37.08 3.99 13.78
CA SER A 250 36.95 4.24 12.34
C SER A 250 35.71 5.06 11.99
N SER A 251 34.72 5.10 12.87
CA SER A 251 33.46 5.84 12.69
C SER A 251 33.32 6.97 13.69
N VAL A 252 33.02 8.18 13.19
CA VAL A 252 32.90 9.43 13.95
C VAL A 252 31.67 10.24 13.49
N ARG A 253 31.18 11.16 14.32
CA ARG A 253 30.07 12.04 13.94
C ARG A 253 30.55 13.12 12.97
N LEU A 254 29.76 13.42 11.94
CA LEU A 254 30.09 14.46 10.96
C LEU A 254 30.29 15.84 11.63
N VAL A 255 29.52 16.15 12.68
CA VAL A 255 29.64 17.40 13.43
C VAL A 255 31.03 17.56 14.07
N ASP A 256 31.62 16.47 14.55
CA ASP A 256 32.95 16.49 15.15
C ASP A 256 34.04 16.78 14.07
N VAL A 257 33.85 16.26 12.85
CA VAL A 257 34.69 16.57 11.68
C VAL A 257 34.57 18.04 11.29
N MET A 258 33.35 18.59 11.26
CA MET A 258 33.11 20.00 10.95
C MET A 258 33.85 20.95 11.91
N VAL A 259 33.79 20.66 13.21
CA VAL A 259 34.48 21.45 14.24
C VAL A 259 35.99 21.46 14.00
N ARG A 260 36.57 20.35 13.52
CA ARG A 260 37.99 20.26 13.18
C ARG A 260 38.35 20.88 11.85
N LEU A 261 37.42 20.91 10.90
CA LEU A 261 37.62 21.54 9.60
C LEU A 261 37.65 23.07 9.71
N LYS A 262 36.84 23.66 10.60
CA LYS A 262 36.74 25.12 10.81
C LYS A 262 38.10 25.82 11.01
N PRO A 263 39.00 25.41 11.92
CA PRO A 263 40.30 26.05 12.09
C PRO A 263 41.23 25.84 10.87
N ILE A 264 41.12 24.70 10.18
CA ILE A 264 41.91 24.42 8.96
C ILE A 264 41.50 25.40 7.86
N LEU A 265 40.21 25.59 7.63
CA LEU A 265 39.68 26.54 6.65
C LEU A 265 40.07 27.98 7.01
N THR A 266 39.90 28.38 8.27
CA THR A 266 40.26 29.72 8.75
C THR A 266 41.74 30.04 8.53
N SER A 267 42.62 29.06 8.74
CA SER A 267 44.07 29.22 8.52
C SER A 267 44.46 29.31 7.04
N THR A 268 43.65 28.72 6.15
CA THR A 268 43.97 28.57 4.72
C THR A 268 43.41 29.75 3.90
N PHE A 269 42.19 30.17 4.19
CA PHE A 269 41.47 31.20 3.42
C PHE A 269 41.42 32.59 4.12
N GLY A 270 41.76 32.67 5.42
CA GLY A 270 41.88 33.95 6.14
C GLY A 270 40.59 34.79 6.13
N ASP A 271 40.71 36.10 5.88
CA ASP A 271 39.58 37.06 5.86
C ASP A 271 38.64 36.91 4.63
N GLN A 272 38.85 35.92 3.75
CA GLN A 272 37.96 35.64 2.63
C GLN A 272 36.72 34.81 3.04
N LEU A 273 36.74 34.19 4.23
CA LEU A 273 35.57 33.51 4.80
C LEU A 273 34.54 34.54 5.24
N HIS A 274 33.33 34.48 4.70
CA HIS A 274 32.24 35.37 5.13
C HIS A 274 31.62 34.87 6.44
N ASP A 275 31.36 33.56 6.51
CA ASP A 275 30.90 32.87 7.71
C ASP A 275 31.59 31.49 7.83
N PRO A 276 32.54 31.33 8.78
CA PRO A 276 33.31 30.10 8.91
C PRO A 276 32.49 28.89 9.34
N ASP A 277 31.32 29.09 9.98
CA ASP A 277 30.44 27.97 10.36
C ASP A 277 29.69 27.42 9.15
N SER A 278 29.09 28.30 8.35
CA SER A 278 28.41 27.88 7.12
C SER A 278 29.36 27.32 6.06
N GLU A 279 30.58 27.84 5.96
CA GLU A 279 31.58 27.34 5.01
C GLU A 279 32.16 25.98 5.44
N ALA A 280 32.40 25.77 6.74
CA ALA A 280 32.76 24.44 7.24
C ALA A 280 31.64 23.41 7.01
N PHE A 281 30.38 23.81 7.17
CA PHE A 281 29.23 22.96 6.84
C PHE A 281 29.20 22.57 5.37
N VAL A 282 29.24 23.55 4.46
CA VAL A 282 29.21 23.29 3.01
C VAL A 282 30.41 22.48 2.55
N ALA A 283 31.62 22.83 2.98
CA ALA A 283 32.84 22.11 2.62
C ALA A 283 32.82 20.66 3.12
N SER A 284 32.38 20.43 4.36
CA SER A 284 32.28 19.08 4.92
C SER A 284 31.25 18.21 4.20
N PHE A 285 30.14 18.79 3.76
CA PHE A 285 29.08 18.05 3.05
C PHE A 285 29.48 17.72 1.62
N ILE A 286 30.06 18.68 0.89
CA ILE A 286 30.58 18.49 -0.46
C ILE A 286 31.73 17.48 -0.44
N ALA A 287 32.69 17.67 0.46
CA ALA A 287 33.79 16.73 0.59
C ALA A 287 33.31 15.36 1.09
N GLY A 288 32.35 15.28 2.02
CA GLY A 288 31.73 14.01 2.41
C GLY A 288 31.09 13.28 1.22
N LEU A 289 30.39 14.00 0.33
CA LEU A 289 29.86 13.44 -0.91
C LEU A 289 30.97 12.96 -1.85
N PHE A 290 32.06 13.71 -1.99
CA PHE A 290 33.19 13.29 -2.82
C PHE A 290 33.97 12.11 -2.22
N LEU A 291 34.19 12.10 -0.90
CA LEU A 291 34.86 11.03 -0.16
C LEU A 291 34.04 9.74 -0.24
N THR A 292 32.72 9.82 -0.15
CA THR A 292 31.84 8.67 -0.35
C THR A 292 31.80 8.20 -1.79
N HIS A 293 31.67 9.11 -2.76
CA HIS A 293 31.70 8.75 -4.18
C HIS A 293 33.03 8.10 -4.59
N ARG A 294 34.16 8.56 -4.04
CA ARG A 294 35.49 7.98 -4.29
C ARG A 294 35.77 6.74 -3.42
N ARG A 295 34.81 6.25 -2.61
CA ARG A 295 34.99 5.10 -1.70
C ARG A 295 36.13 5.28 -0.68
N MET A 296 36.42 6.53 -0.30
CA MET A 296 37.35 6.86 0.78
C MET A 296 36.67 6.77 2.16
N ALA A 297 35.39 7.10 2.21
CA ALA A 297 34.59 7.07 3.44
C ALA A 297 33.19 6.51 3.16
N SER A 298 32.49 6.07 4.21
CA SER A 298 31.06 5.72 4.15
C SER A 298 30.27 6.69 5.02
N ILE A 299 29.05 7.05 4.60
CA ILE A 299 28.13 7.88 5.39
C ILE A 299 26.95 6.99 5.80
N SER A 300 26.60 7.01 7.09
CA SER A 300 25.38 6.41 7.62
C SER A 300 24.63 7.43 8.49
N GLN A 301 23.31 7.34 8.51
CA GLN A 301 22.46 8.26 9.27
C GLN A 301 21.37 7.48 10.01
N GLU A 302 21.31 7.62 11.33
CA GLU A 302 20.26 7.04 12.17
C GLU A 302 19.26 8.11 12.64
N GLY A 303 18.23 8.37 11.85
CA GLY A 303 17.18 9.36 12.15
C GLY A 303 17.35 10.69 11.41
N GLU A 304 16.55 11.71 11.75
CA GLU A 304 16.46 12.96 10.97
C GLU A 304 17.44 14.06 11.43
N ALA A 305 18.05 13.92 12.60
CA ALA A 305 18.94 14.94 13.16
C ALA A 305 20.34 14.93 12.53
N LEU A 306 20.93 16.11 12.34
CA LEU A 306 22.32 16.30 11.86
C LEU A 306 23.37 15.61 12.76
N ASP A 307 23.12 15.56 14.07
CA ASP A 307 23.98 14.90 15.05
C ASP A 307 24.02 13.37 14.88
N ALA A 308 23.08 12.80 14.12
CA ALA A 308 22.99 11.37 13.86
C ALA A 308 23.72 10.92 12.59
N ILE A 309 24.37 11.85 11.86
CA ILE A 309 25.17 11.52 10.69
C ILE A 309 26.55 11.04 11.14
N MET A 310 26.85 9.79 10.83
CA MET A 310 28.12 9.13 11.09
C MET A 310 28.92 9.01 9.79
N ILE A 311 30.22 9.25 9.87
CA ILE A 311 31.19 9.04 8.79
C ILE A 311 32.20 7.99 9.24
N GLU A 312 32.38 6.98 8.42
CA GLU A 312 33.38 5.93 8.62
C GLU A 312 34.52 6.06 7.61
N ASP A 313 35.76 6.07 8.09
CA ASP A 313 36.96 5.96 7.26
C ASP A 313 37.15 4.49 6.83
N LEU A 314 37.13 4.26 5.51
CA LEU A 314 37.32 2.92 4.93
C LEU A 314 38.80 2.51 4.87
N TRP A 315 39.72 3.45 5.07
CA TRP A 315 41.16 3.25 4.91
C TRP A 315 41.94 3.69 6.16
N PRO A 316 41.70 3.06 7.33
CA PRO A 316 42.32 3.45 8.59
C PRO A 316 43.86 3.30 8.56
N ASP A 317 44.38 2.32 7.83
CA ASP A 317 45.81 1.97 7.79
C ASP A 317 46.66 2.88 6.88
N LEU A 318 46.03 3.70 6.04
CA LEU A 318 46.71 4.60 5.11
C LEU A 318 46.80 6.02 5.69
N ASN A 319 48.02 6.58 5.67
CA ASN A 319 48.34 7.89 6.27
C ASN A 319 48.59 8.98 5.22
N SER A 320 48.62 8.64 3.93
CA SER A 320 48.82 9.58 2.83
C SER A 320 47.62 9.58 1.89
N PHE A 321 47.14 10.78 1.57
CA PHE A 321 46.03 10.98 0.64
C PHE A 321 46.33 10.39 -0.76
N GLN A 322 47.57 10.48 -1.21
CA GLN A 322 47.99 9.92 -2.50
C GLN A 322 48.01 8.39 -2.51
N GLU A 323 48.32 7.75 -1.38
CA GLU A 323 48.31 6.29 -1.28
C GLU A 323 46.88 5.75 -1.35
N VAL A 324 45.94 6.42 -0.66
CA VAL A 324 44.50 6.09 -0.72
C VAL A 324 43.97 6.22 -2.15
N LEU A 325 44.34 7.29 -2.87
CA LEU A 325 43.94 7.48 -4.26
C LEU A 325 44.46 6.35 -5.17
N ASN A 326 45.72 5.95 -5.03
CA ASN A 326 46.30 4.88 -5.84
C ASN A 326 45.60 3.54 -5.60
N GLU A 327 45.29 3.20 -4.34
CA GLU A 327 44.58 1.95 -4.00
C GLU A 327 43.13 1.95 -4.51
N ILE A 328 42.48 3.11 -4.53
CA ILE A 328 41.15 3.26 -5.14
C ILE A 328 41.23 3.08 -6.66
N GLU A 329 42.23 3.66 -7.32
CA GLU A 329 42.42 3.48 -8.76
C GLU A 329 42.68 2.02 -9.13
N THR A 330 43.44 1.28 -8.33
CA THR A 330 43.65 -0.16 -8.55
C THR A 330 42.37 -0.96 -8.34
N LEU A 331 41.59 -0.67 -7.29
CA LEU A 331 40.31 -1.35 -7.06
C LEU A 331 39.28 -1.04 -8.16
N MET A 332 39.22 0.19 -8.66
CA MET A 332 38.33 0.53 -9.78
C MET A 332 38.75 -0.15 -11.08
N ALA A 333 40.06 -0.35 -11.30
CA ALA A 333 40.55 -1.09 -12.46
C ALA A 333 40.17 -2.58 -12.36
N GLU A 334 40.34 -3.19 -11.19
CA GLU A 334 39.92 -4.57 -10.91
C GLU A 334 38.40 -4.75 -11.07
N ASP A 335 37.59 -3.85 -10.49
CA ASP A 335 36.13 -3.85 -10.65
C ASP A 335 35.72 -3.70 -12.14
N SER A 336 36.45 -2.91 -12.93
CA SER A 336 36.16 -2.74 -14.36
C SER A 336 36.48 -3.97 -15.20
N ASP A 337 37.58 -4.67 -14.86
CA ASP A 337 37.97 -5.92 -15.51
C ASP A 337 36.97 -7.05 -15.17
N ASP A 338 36.43 -7.06 -13.94
CA ASP A 338 35.39 -8.01 -13.52
C ASP A 338 34.03 -7.73 -14.22
N ILE A 339 33.68 -6.46 -14.43
CA ILE A 339 32.45 -6.07 -15.16
C ILE A 339 32.51 -6.41 -16.65
N GLU A 340 33.70 -6.39 -17.28
CA GLU A 340 33.86 -6.90 -18.66
C GLU A 340 33.72 -8.44 -18.74
N GLY A 341 33.96 -9.15 -17.63
CA GLY A 341 33.78 -10.60 -17.52
C GLY A 341 32.35 -11.07 -17.28
N ASP A 342 31.52 -10.26 -16.61
CA ASP A 342 30.15 -10.63 -16.24
C ASP A 342 29.13 -10.25 -17.32
N THR A 343 28.48 -11.27 -17.90
CA THR A 343 27.36 -11.10 -18.82
C THR A 343 26.21 -10.37 -18.13
N THR A 344 25.98 -9.11 -18.50
CA THR A 344 24.93 -8.26 -17.91
C THR A 344 23.54 -8.93 -17.94
N GLY A 345 22.68 -8.62 -16.94
CA GLY A 345 21.32 -9.18 -16.84
C GLY A 345 20.42 -8.94 -18.06
N SER A 346 20.74 -7.97 -18.91
CA SER A 346 20.12 -7.76 -20.22
C SER A 346 20.40 -8.91 -21.19
N MET A 347 21.64 -9.42 -21.21
CA MET A 347 22.02 -10.58 -22.02
C MET A 347 21.34 -11.86 -21.55
N HIS A 348 21.25 -12.08 -20.23
CA HIS A 348 20.48 -13.20 -19.67
C HIS A 348 18.99 -13.13 -20.03
N ARG A 349 18.40 -11.93 -20.06
CA ARG A 349 17.00 -11.74 -20.48
C ARG A 349 16.81 -12.03 -21.97
N MET A 350 17.77 -11.65 -22.80
CA MET A 350 17.76 -11.92 -24.23
C MET A 350 17.93 -13.41 -24.54
N GLU A 351 18.79 -14.09 -23.79
CA GLU A 351 19.00 -15.54 -23.87
C GLU A 351 17.75 -16.31 -23.42
N ALA A 352 17.11 -15.91 -22.31
CA ALA A 352 15.86 -16.51 -21.86
C ALA A 352 14.69 -16.29 -22.85
N ILE A 353 14.65 -15.15 -23.55
CA ILE A 353 13.69 -14.89 -24.62
C ILE A 353 13.96 -15.79 -25.83
N ALA A 354 15.22 -15.95 -26.22
CA ALA A 354 15.62 -16.82 -27.32
C ALA A 354 15.31 -18.30 -27.03
N GLU A 355 15.53 -18.76 -25.79
CA GLU A 355 15.20 -20.12 -25.37
C GLU A 355 13.69 -20.36 -25.38
N ARG A 356 12.89 -19.40 -24.87
CA ARG A 356 11.43 -19.46 -24.93
C ARG A 356 10.91 -19.47 -26.37
N ALA A 357 11.52 -18.70 -27.27
CA ALA A 357 11.18 -18.72 -28.69
C ALA A 357 11.45 -20.08 -29.33
N ARG A 358 12.61 -20.69 -29.03
CA ARG A 358 12.96 -22.04 -29.53
C ARG A 358 11.99 -23.12 -29.05
N VAL A 359 11.62 -23.09 -27.77
CA VAL A 359 10.65 -24.03 -27.18
C VAL A 359 9.24 -23.81 -27.78
N ALA A 360 8.86 -22.57 -28.06
CA ALA A 360 7.59 -22.27 -28.71
C ALA A 360 7.55 -22.79 -30.16
N GLU A 361 8.63 -22.65 -30.91
CA GLU A 361 8.76 -23.16 -32.29
C GLU A 361 8.73 -24.70 -32.32
N GLU A 362 9.42 -25.37 -31.39
CA GLU A 362 9.38 -26.83 -31.24
C GLU A 362 7.96 -27.33 -30.87
N LYS A 363 7.25 -26.62 -30.00
CA LYS A 363 5.84 -26.95 -29.67
C LYS A 363 4.91 -26.70 -30.87
N ALA A 364 5.14 -25.65 -31.64
CA ALA A 364 4.33 -25.33 -32.82
C ALA A 364 4.50 -26.39 -33.93
N THR A 365 5.74 -26.79 -34.21
CA THR A 365 6.04 -27.87 -35.17
C THR A 365 5.46 -29.21 -34.72
N ARG A 366 5.56 -29.55 -33.43
CA ARG A 366 4.91 -30.75 -32.86
C ARG A 366 3.39 -30.71 -32.97
N ARG A 367 2.77 -29.53 -32.78
CA ARG A 367 1.31 -29.35 -32.94
C ARG A 367 0.89 -29.51 -34.39
N GLN A 368 1.64 -28.95 -35.34
CA GLN A 368 1.38 -29.13 -36.77
C GLN A 368 1.49 -30.60 -37.19
N ALA A 369 2.56 -31.29 -36.79
CA ALA A 369 2.73 -32.71 -37.07
C ALA A 369 1.57 -33.58 -36.49
N ARG A 370 1.02 -33.19 -35.33
CA ARG A 370 -0.15 -33.87 -34.76
C ARG A 370 -1.42 -33.62 -35.57
N LEU A 371 -1.63 -32.40 -36.07
CA LEU A 371 -2.77 -32.07 -36.92
C LEU A 371 -2.69 -32.80 -38.26
N ASP A 372 -1.51 -32.85 -38.86
CA ASP A 372 -1.29 -33.58 -40.12
C ASP A 372 -1.53 -35.08 -39.92
N ALA A 373 -1.08 -35.67 -38.81
CA ALA A 373 -1.33 -37.07 -38.49
C ALA A 373 -2.83 -37.39 -38.24
N VAL A 374 -3.60 -36.43 -37.71
CA VAL A 374 -5.05 -36.57 -37.56
C VAL A 374 -5.74 -36.48 -38.92
N ALA A 375 -5.35 -35.51 -39.76
CA ALA A 375 -5.88 -35.37 -41.11
C ALA A 375 -5.57 -36.59 -42.00
N GLU A 376 -4.38 -37.18 -41.88
CA GLU A 376 -4.01 -38.43 -42.56
C GLU A 376 -4.91 -39.59 -42.12
N LYS A 377 -5.19 -39.69 -40.82
CA LYS A 377 -6.11 -40.71 -40.27
C LYS A 377 -7.54 -40.51 -40.76
N GLU A 378 -8.03 -39.27 -40.79
CA GLU A 378 -9.37 -38.95 -41.33
C GLU A 378 -9.47 -39.32 -42.81
N ARG A 379 -8.45 -39.02 -43.63
CA ARG A 379 -8.40 -39.45 -45.04
C ARG A 379 -8.38 -40.97 -45.21
N LEU A 380 -7.68 -41.70 -44.35
CA LEU A 380 -7.66 -43.17 -44.38
C LEU A 380 -9.02 -43.76 -43.97
N VAL A 381 -9.73 -43.12 -43.05
CA VAL A 381 -11.10 -43.51 -42.66
C VAL A 381 -12.09 -43.21 -43.80
N GLU A 382 -12.00 -42.05 -44.45
CA GLU A 382 -12.81 -41.76 -45.65
C GLU A 382 -12.55 -42.74 -46.79
N ALA A 383 -11.27 -43.05 -47.09
CA ALA A 383 -10.92 -44.03 -48.13
C ALA A 383 -11.40 -45.46 -47.79
N SER A 384 -11.39 -45.85 -46.52
CA SER A 384 -11.96 -47.14 -46.07
C SER A 384 -13.48 -47.15 -46.18
N SER A 385 -14.15 -46.00 -45.95
CA SER A 385 -15.60 -45.89 -46.09
C SER A 385 -16.05 -45.93 -47.56
N GLU A 386 -15.25 -45.40 -48.50
CA GLU A 386 -15.55 -45.50 -49.93
C GLU A 386 -15.37 -46.93 -50.49
N SER A 387 -14.46 -47.75 -49.92
CA SER A 387 -14.32 -49.15 -50.31
C SER A 387 -15.42 -50.08 -49.77
N ASP A 388 -16.08 -49.73 -48.68
CA ASP A 388 -17.14 -50.56 -48.07
C ASP A 388 -18.50 -50.43 -48.79
N PHE A 389 -18.69 -49.43 -49.65
CA PHE A 389 -19.94 -49.25 -50.43
C PHE A 389 -19.90 -49.85 -51.85
N SER A 390 -18.76 -50.39 -52.32
CA SER A 390 -18.65 -50.94 -53.69
C SER A 390 -18.96 -52.44 -53.83
N ASP A 391 -19.06 -53.20 -52.73
CA ASP A 391 -19.08 -54.68 -52.76
C ASP A 391 -20.41 -55.34 -52.32
N HIS A 392 -21.54 -54.63 -52.39
CA HIS A 392 -22.87 -55.24 -52.18
C HIS A 392 -23.83 -55.03 -53.35
N GLU A 393 -23.51 -55.67 -54.48
CA GLU A 393 -24.45 -55.96 -55.55
C GLU A 393 -25.23 -57.25 -55.20
N TRP A 394 -26.42 -57.12 -54.61
CA TRP A 394 -27.41 -58.21 -54.57
C TRP A 394 -28.87 -57.73 -54.59
N LEU A 395 -29.49 -57.97 -55.76
CA LEU A 395 -30.84 -58.50 -56.00
C LEU A 395 -32.06 -57.86 -55.32
N VAL A 396 -32.90 -57.21 -56.12
CA VAL A 396 -34.28 -57.59 -56.57
C VAL A 396 -34.61 -56.58 -57.71
N GLU A 397 -34.97 -56.91 -58.95
CA GLU A 397 -35.77 -57.98 -59.57
C GLU A 397 -35.34 -58.20 -61.04
#